data_AF-A0A8H3U5L6-F1
#
_entry.id   AF-A0A8H3U5L6-F1
#
_cell.length_a   1.000
_cell.length_b   1.000
_cell.length_c   1.000
_cell.angle_alpha   90.00
_cell.angle_beta   90.00
_cell.angle_gamma   90.00
#
_symmetry.space_group_name_H-M   'P 1'
#
loop_
_entity.id
_entity.type
_entity.pdbx_description
1 polymer ?
#
loop_
_entity_poly.entity_id
_entity_poly.type
_entity_poly.pdbx_seq_one_letter_code
_entity_poly.pdbx_strand_id
1 'polypeptide(L)' 'MAPPNITGFDPKKLAAASGSPANDPWKRLEAWRYSGPFSRAARFKGSFPGFGIGLGAFAVYWAVDTFVLPKEDHHGEEHH' A
#
# COMPACT_ATOMS: atom_id res chain seq x y z
N MET A 1 -27.38 -20.30 11.23
CA MET A 1 -28.30 -19.13 11.19
C MET A 1 -27.67 -18.05 12.05
N ALA A 2 -27.36 -16.88 11.50
CA ALA A 2 -26.86 -15.78 12.35
C ALA A 2 -27.96 -15.36 13.34
N PRO A 3 -27.65 -15.10 14.61
CA PRO A 3 -28.65 -14.69 15.60
C PRO A 3 -29.33 -13.38 15.16
N PRO A 4 -30.64 -13.21 15.44
CA PRO A 4 -31.35 -11.98 15.08
C PRO A 4 -30.71 -10.78 15.78
N ASN A 5 -30.52 -9.70 15.03
CA ASN A 5 -29.90 -8.49 15.55
C ASN A 5 -30.84 -7.80 16.56
N ILE A 6 -30.47 -7.85 17.83
CA ILE A 6 -31.25 -7.28 18.95
C ILE A 6 -31.09 -5.76 19.10
N THR A 7 -30.08 -5.16 18.46
CA THR A 7 -29.78 -3.73 18.57
C THR A 7 -30.43 -2.90 17.47
N GLY A 8 -31.05 -3.54 16.48
CA GLY A 8 -31.61 -2.88 15.29
C GLY A 8 -30.56 -2.31 14.34
N PHE A 9 -29.27 -2.52 14.61
CA PHE A 9 -28.17 -1.99 13.81
C PHE A 9 -27.97 -2.80 12.53
N ASP A 10 -28.19 -2.20 11.37
CA ASP A 10 -27.96 -2.86 10.08
C ASP A 10 -26.71 -2.29 9.38
N PRO A 11 -25.60 -3.06 9.29
CA PRO A 11 -24.38 -2.61 8.63
C PRO A 11 -24.59 -2.23 7.16
N LYS A 12 -25.52 -2.88 6.46
CA LYS A 12 -25.80 -2.61 5.04
C LYS A 12 -26.51 -1.27 4.87
N LYS A 13 -27.45 -0.95 5.76
CA LYS A 13 -28.11 0.37 5.78
C LYS A 13 -27.13 1.47 6.14
N LEU A 14 -26.23 1.23 7.10
CA LEU A 14 -25.17 2.18 7.42
C LEU A 14 -24.28 2.44 6.21
N ALA A 15 -23.80 1.39 5.54
CA ALA A 15 -22.93 1.53 4.38
C ALA A 15 -23.60 2.32 3.22
N ALA A 16 -24.90 2.11 3.01
CA ALA A 16 -25.68 2.87 2.03
C ALA A 16 -25.83 4.36 2.43
N ALA A 17 -25.92 4.65 3.73
CA ALA A 17 -26.10 6.00 4.24
C ALA A 17 -24.78 6.77 4.48
N SER A 18 -23.65 6.08 4.63
CA SER A 18 -22.35 6.69 4.99
C SER A 18 -21.62 7.37 3.83
N GLY A 19 -22.20 7.36 2.62
CA GLY A 19 -21.62 7.99 1.44
C GLY A 19 -21.72 9.52 1.47
N SER A 20 -20.92 10.19 0.65
CA SER A 20 -21.06 11.64 0.45
C SER A 20 -22.36 11.93 -0.30
N PRO A 21 -23.25 12.80 0.22
CA PRO A 21 -24.48 13.15 -0.48
C PRO A 21 -24.17 13.90 -1.79
N ALA A 22 -25.01 13.72 -2.81
CA ALA A 22 -24.78 14.27 -4.15
C ALA A 22 -24.67 15.81 -4.16
N ASN A 23 -25.44 16.49 -3.31
CA ASN A 23 -25.46 17.94 -3.15
C ASN A 23 -25.06 18.34 -1.72
N ASP A 24 -23.81 18.07 -1.36
CA ASP A 24 -23.25 18.58 -0.12
C ASP A 24 -22.93 20.09 -0.23
N PRO A 25 -23.57 20.98 0.56
CA PRO A 25 -23.27 22.41 0.56
C PRO A 25 -21.87 22.74 1.08
N TRP A 26 -21.23 21.84 1.84
CA TRP A 26 -19.89 22.03 2.41
C TRP A 26 -18.77 21.50 1.52
N LYS A 27 -19.10 20.85 0.40
CA LYS A 27 -18.12 20.20 -0.49
C LYS A 27 -16.95 21.11 -0.88
N ARG A 28 -17.22 22.38 -1.20
CA ARG A 28 -16.18 23.37 -1.55
C ARG A 28 -15.30 23.72 -0.34
N LEU A 29 -15.90 23.80 0.85
CA LEU A 29 -15.21 24.10 2.10
C LEU A 29 -14.38 22.91 2.60
N GLU A 30 -14.76 21.68 2.28
CA GLU A 30 -13.98 20.48 2.61
C GLU A 30 -12.93 20.11 1.56
N ALA A 31 -13.00 20.69 0.35
CA ALA A 31 -12.13 20.34 -0.78
C ALA A 31 -10.63 20.43 -0.46
N TRP A 32 -10.20 21.40 0.36
CA TRP A 32 -8.80 21.60 0.71
C TRP A 32 -8.18 20.35 1.35
N ARG A 33 -8.95 19.59 2.14
CA ARG A 33 -8.50 18.38 2.86
C ARG A 33 -8.07 17.23 1.93
N TYR A 34 -8.51 17.27 0.69
CA TYR A 34 -8.29 16.20 -0.29
C TYR A 34 -7.58 16.70 -1.56
N SER A 35 -7.13 17.95 -1.55
CA SER A 35 -6.45 18.60 -2.68
C SER A 35 -4.94 18.78 -2.42
N GLY A 36 -4.16 18.96 -3.49
CA GLY A 36 -2.73 19.28 -3.39
C GLY A 36 -1.93 18.22 -2.60
N PRO A 37 -1.13 18.63 -1.58
CA PRO A 37 -0.34 17.72 -0.75
C PRO A 37 -1.16 16.65 -0.02
N PHE A 38 -2.46 16.89 0.19
CA PHE A 38 -3.35 15.96 0.88
C PHE A 38 -4.15 15.06 -0.07
N SER A 39 -3.90 15.13 -1.37
CA SER A 39 -4.51 14.22 -2.34
C SER A 39 -4.13 12.76 -2.07
N ARG A 40 -4.97 11.82 -2.52
CA ARG A 40 -4.71 10.37 -2.33
C ARG A 40 -3.33 9.97 -2.85
N ALA A 41 -2.95 10.45 -4.03
CA ALA A 41 -1.65 10.16 -4.62
C ALA A 41 -0.48 10.74 -3.80
N ALA A 42 -0.61 11.98 -3.32
CA ALA A 42 0.43 12.62 -2.52
C ALA A 42 0.69 11.89 -1.19
N ARG A 43 -0.35 11.32 -0.57
CA ARG A 43 -0.22 10.49 0.65
C ARG A 43 0.64 9.25 0.42
N PHE A 44 0.55 8.63 -0.75
CA PHE A 44 1.32 7.42 -1.09
C PHE A 44 2.70 7.72 -1.69
N LYS A 45 2.96 8.95 -2.14
CA LYS A 45 4.24 9.33 -2.74
C LYS A 45 5.44 9.10 -1.80
N GLY A 46 5.22 9.18 -0.49
CA GLY A 46 6.23 8.93 0.53
C GLY A 46 6.19 7.53 1.15
N SER A 47 5.38 6.59 0.65
CA SER A 47 5.24 5.26 1.27
C SER A 47 6.50 4.38 1.15
N PHE A 48 7.34 4.64 0.15
CA PHE A 48 8.55 3.87 -0.12
C PHE A 48 9.76 4.77 -0.37
N PRO A 49 10.20 5.53 0.64
CA PRO A 49 11.37 6.39 0.49
C PRO A 49 12.59 5.52 0.22
N GLY A 50 13.35 5.82 -0.83
CA GLY A 50 14.57 5.08 -1.16
C GLY A 50 14.36 3.72 -1.83
N PHE A 51 13.14 3.30 -2.16
CA PHE A 51 12.91 2.02 -2.84
C PHE A 51 13.63 1.94 -4.19
N GLY A 52 13.67 3.04 -4.96
CA GLY A 52 14.44 3.08 -6.21
C GLY A 52 15.95 2.89 -6.00
N ILE A 53 16.51 3.45 -4.91
CA ILE A 53 17.92 3.29 -4.56
C ILE A 53 18.19 1.86 -4.11
N GLY A 54 17.34 1.31 -3.23
CA GLY A 54 17.46 -0.06 -2.75
C GLY A 54 17.37 -1.09 -3.88
N LEU A 55 16.39 -0.92 -4.78
CA LEU A 55 16.24 -1.78 -5.96
C LEU A 55 17.44 -1.66 -6.90
N GLY A 56 17.96 -0.44 -7.11
CA GLY A 56 19.16 -0.22 -7.91
C GLY A 56 20.40 -0.89 -7.32
N ALA A 57 20.65 -0.71 -6.03
CA ALA A 57 21.77 -1.34 -5.32
C ALA A 57 21.68 -2.87 -5.37
N PHE A 58 20.47 -3.41 -5.16
CA PHE A 58 20.23 -4.84 -5.28
C PHE A 58 20.50 -5.35 -6.70
N ALA A 59 20.02 -4.66 -7.73
CA ALA A 59 20.26 -5.05 -9.11
C ALA A 59 21.76 -5.01 -9.48
N VAL A 60 22.49 -4.00 -8.99
CA VAL A 60 23.95 -3.93 -9.17
C VAL A 60 24.64 -5.10 -8.49
N TYR A 61 24.29 -5.39 -7.23
CA TYR A 61 24.83 -6.54 -6.50
C TYR A 61 24.55 -7.85 -7.25
N TRP A 62 23.29 -8.09 -7.65
CA TRP A 62 22.89 -9.30 -8.38
C TRP A 62 23.64 -9.45 -9.71
N ALA A 63 23.83 -8.36 -10.46
CA ALA A 63 24.57 -8.39 -11.72
C ALA A 63 26.06 -8.69 -11.49
N VAL A 64 26.68 -8.12 -10.45
CA VAL A 64 28.06 -8.43 -10.07
C VAL A 64 28.19 -9.90 -9.69
N ASP A 65 27.31 -10.41 -8.85
CA ASP A 65 27.29 -11.81 -8.40
C ASP A 65 27.08 -12.79 -9.56
N THR A 66 26.17 -12.46 -10.48
CA THR A 66 25.79 -13.36 -11.58
C THR A 66 26.81 -13.39 -12.72
N PHE A 67 27.42 -12.25 -13.06
CA PHE A 67 28.22 -12.09 -14.27
C PHE A 67 29.70 -11.78 -14.04
N VAL A 68 30.08 -11.25 -12.88
CA VAL A 68 31.45 -10.76 -12.63
C VAL A 68 32.20 -11.67 -11.67
N LEU A 69 31.54 -12.16 -10.61
CA LEU A 69 32.16 -13.08 -9.67
C LEU A 69 32.25 -14.49 -10.30
N PRO A 70 33.39 -15.20 -10.16
CA PRO A 70 33.45 -16.61 -10.49
C PRO A 70 32.37 -17.35 -9.70
N LYS A 71 31.63 -18.26 -10.35
CA LYS A 71 30.81 -19.23 -9.62
C LYS A 71 31.78 -20.10 -8.82
N GLU A 72 31.97 -19.80 -7.55
CA GLU A 72 32.52 -20.82 -6.65
C GLU A 72 31.49 -21.95 -6.66
N ASP A 73 31.95 -23.14 -7.05
CA ASP A 73 31.13 -24.35 -6.96
C ASP A 73 30.72 -24.52 -5.50
N HIS A 74 29.53 -24.03 -5.14
CA HIS A 74 28.87 -24.37 -3.89
C HIS A 74 28.42 -25.84 -4.00
N HIS A 75 29.40 -26.75 -4.02
CA HIS A 75 29.20 -28.11 -3.56
C HIS A 75 28.80 -27.98 -2.09
N GLY A 76 27.52 -28.23 -1.83
CA GLY A 76 27.04 -28.43 -0.47
C GLY A 76 27.87 -29.53 0.16
N GLU A 77 28.68 -29.17 1.14
CA GLU A 77 29.04 -30.12 2.17
C GLU A 77 27.78 -30.35 3.02
N GLU A 78 27.09 -31.44 2.70
CA GLU A 78 26.36 -32.20 3.71
C GLU A 78 27.36 -32.61 4.80
N HIS A 79 27.24 -32.02 5.98
CA HIS A 79 27.77 -32.60 7.21
C HIS A 79 26.62 -32.75 8.22
N HIS A 80 26.53 -33.98 8.71
CA HIS A 80 25.62 -34.58 9.69
C HIS A 80 25.16 -33.70 10.86
#